data_AF-A0A7C6Q0M4-F1
#
_entry.id   AF-A0A7C6Q0M4-F1
#
_cell.length_a   1.000
_cell.length_b   1.000
_cell.length_c   1.000
_cell.angle_alpha   90.00
_cell.angle_beta   90.00
_cell.angle_gamma   90.00
#
_symmetry.space_group_name_H-M   'P 1'
#
loop_
_entity.id
_entity.type
_entity.pdbx_description
1 polymer ?
#
loop_
_entity_poly.entity_id
_entity_poly.type
_entity_poly.pdbx_seq_one_letter_code
_entity_poly.pdbx_strand_id
1 'polypeptide(L)'
;MQQKYDLILSNDVDSLYSCILLEQVKGYKINYFYDFKNLYKSKQSQNEYLGVDIDLMEGYCISNHVTRLSEQDKYNPKAYNLNNDVTNNTYKQKYSMSTALYLHKILNYPLPATEEGKMILLAIDAGYKGFYNPDFQDIHKHYLVDVLEFEELYYICQKYCIDDFISIIIKYNLNGKIWFNNGGLQTNIKLKELQEVLGLPFLLPKNKFTKIKEFDYVSRPITTEKTKDEIDSNIFSLALTRKNYVNYSKIKEE
;
A
#
# COMPACT_ATOMS: atom_id res chain seq x y z
N MET A 1 21.80 -10.46 11.63
CA MET A 1 21.37 -9.06 11.57
C MET A 1 20.32 -8.86 12.64
N GLN A 2 20.49 -7.88 13.53
CA GLN A 2 19.48 -7.58 14.55
C GLN A 2 18.27 -6.94 13.87
N GLN A 3 17.08 -7.51 14.10
CA GLN A 3 15.84 -6.98 13.53
C GLN A 3 15.63 -5.55 14.03
N LYS A 4 15.58 -4.57 13.13
CA LYS A 4 15.51 -3.15 13.49
C LYS A 4 14.07 -2.64 13.61
N TYR A 5 13.18 -3.15 12.76
CA TYR A 5 11.79 -2.71 12.69
C TYR A 5 10.83 -3.90 12.73
N ASP A 6 9.65 -3.64 13.27
CA ASP A 6 8.45 -4.45 13.09
C ASP A 6 7.56 -3.83 12.01
N LEU A 7 6.90 -4.65 11.20
CA LEU A 7 6.03 -4.18 10.14
C LEU A 7 4.59 -4.00 10.67
N ILE A 8 3.95 -2.91 10.25
CA ILE A 8 2.49 -2.75 10.34
C ILE A 8 1.89 -3.20 9.02
N LEU A 9 1.20 -4.34 9.06
CA LEU A 9 0.38 -4.85 7.96
C LEU A 9 -0.97 -4.10 7.93
N SER A 10 -1.33 -3.55 6.76
CA SER A 10 -2.66 -3.01 6.46
C SER A 10 -3.63 -4.13 6.05
N ASN A 11 -4.85 -3.80 5.62
CA ASN A 11 -5.93 -4.77 5.45
C ASN A 11 -6.07 -5.39 4.06
N ASP A 12 -5.07 -5.32 3.19
CA ASP A 12 -5.14 -5.85 1.82
C ASP A 12 -3.85 -6.53 1.33
N VAL A 13 -3.89 -6.94 0.06
CA VAL A 13 -2.83 -7.71 -0.58
C VAL A 13 -1.60 -6.87 -0.91
N ASP A 14 -1.73 -5.55 -1.11
CA ASP A 14 -0.58 -4.70 -1.41
C ASP A 14 0.34 -4.64 -0.19
N SER A 15 -0.25 -4.35 0.98
CA SER A 15 0.50 -4.37 2.23
C SER A 15 1.06 -5.75 2.57
N LEU A 16 0.29 -6.83 2.34
CA LEU A 16 0.79 -8.19 2.61
C LEU A 16 1.98 -8.57 1.72
N TYR A 17 1.87 -8.34 0.42
CA TYR A 17 2.97 -8.63 -0.51
C TYR A 17 4.19 -7.77 -0.16
N SER A 18 3.98 -6.48 0.07
CA SER A 18 5.03 -5.56 0.51
C SER A 18 5.73 -6.02 1.79
N CYS A 19 4.97 -6.50 2.79
CA CYS A 19 5.53 -7.06 4.01
C CYS A 19 6.35 -8.32 3.75
N ILE A 20 5.90 -9.21 2.85
CA ILE A 20 6.64 -10.42 2.48
C ILE A 20 7.99 -10.06 1.86
N LEU A 21 8.04 -9.10 0.94
CA LEU A 21 9.29 -8.64 0.33
C LEU A 21 10.27 -8.07 1.38
N LEU A 22 9.77 -7.23 2.29
CA LEU A 22 10.57 -6.68 3.39
C LEU A 22 11.07 -7.77 4.34
N GLU A 23 10.26 -8.80 4.62
CA GLU A 23 10.68 -9.93 5.44
C GLU A 23 11.76 -10.76 4.74
N GLN A 24 11.62 -11.05 3.45
CA GLN A 24 12.61 -11.82 2.68
C GLN A 24 13.98 -11.11 2.63
N VAL A 25 13.98 -9.79 2.40
CA VAL A 25 15.23 -9.04 2.17
C VAL A 25 15.83 -8.49 3.47
N LYS A 26 15.00 -8.06 4.43
CA LYS A 26 15.46 -7.39 5.66
C LYS A 26 15.22 -8.20 6.93
N GLY A 27 14.41 -9.24 6.89
CA GLY A 27 14.04 -10.04 8.06
C GLY A 27 13.04 -9.36 9.00
N TYR A 28 12.42 -8.25 8.58
CA TYR A 28 11.44 -7.53 9.41
C TYR A 28 10.14 -8.33 9.50
N LYS A 29 9.64 -8.54 10.72
CA LYS A 29 8.45 -9.36 10.99
C LYS A 29 7.19 -8.52 11.14
N ILE A 30 6.07 -9.06 10.70
CA ILE A 30 4.75 -8.48 10.96
C ILE A 30 4.36 -8.72 12.42
N ASN A 31 4.42 -7.65 13.21
CA ASN A 31 4.01 -7.67 14.62
C ASN A 31 2.92 -6.64 14.95
N TYR A 32 2.50 -5.85 13.96
CA TYR A 32 1.38 -4.95 14.04
C TYR A 32 0.40 -5.20 12.89
N PHE A 33 -0.87 -4.98 13.15
CA PHE A 33 -1.93 -5.02 12.15
C PHE A 33 -2.81 -3.78 12.32
N TYR A 34 -3.17 -3.15 11.21
CA TYR A 34 -3.93 -1.91 11.19
C TYR A 34 -5.09 -2.01 10.21
N ASP A 35 -6.32 -1.92 10.70
CA ASP A 35 -7.55 -2.06 9.90
C ASP A 35 -8.24 -0.72 9.61
N PHE A 36 -7.52 0.40 9.81
CA PHE A 36 -7.99 1.78 9.76
C PHE A 36 -8.97 2.20 10.87
N LYS A 37 -9.50 1.27 11.67
CA LYS A 37 -10.32 1.56 12.86
C LYS A 37 -9.62 1.18 14.15
N ASN A 38 -8.65 0.28 14.09
CA ASN A 38 -7.96 -0.28 15.22
C ASN A 38 -6.51 -0.57 14.83
N LEU A 39 -5.59 -0.32 15.76
CA LEU A 39 -4.22 -0.81 15.70
C LEU A 39 -4.09 -1.96 16.69
N TYR A 40 -3.60 -3.08 16.20
CA TYR A 40 -3.32 -4.27 17.00
C TYR A 40 -1.81 -4.51 17.04
N LYS A 41 -1.34 -5.04 18.17
CA LYS A 41 0.06 -5.35 18.41
C LYS A 41 0.21 -6.77 18.92
N SER A 42 1.24 -7.48 18.47
CA SER A 42 1.64 -8.74 19.08
C SER A 42 2.48 -8.51 20.34
N LYS A 43 2.25 -9.34 21.37
CA LYS A 43 2.95 -9.25 22.68
C LYS A 43 4.48 -9.36 22.56
N GLN A 44 4.99 -9.91 21.47
CA GLN A 44 6.42 -10.14 21.24
C GLN A 44 7.18 -8.88 20.76
N SER A 45 6.48 -7.80 20.42
CA SER A 45 7.10 -6.62 19.82
C SER A 45 7.59 -5.59 20.84
N GLN A 46 8.86 -5.23 20.72
CA GLN A 46 9.50 -4.09 21.41
C GLN A 46 10.19 -3.13 20.43
N ASN A 47 10.15 -3.42 19.13
CA ASN A 47 10.84 -2.62 18.12
C ASN A 47 10.00 -1.42 17.68
N GLU A 48 10.68 -0.42 17.11
CA GLU A 48 10.02 0.61 16.30
C GLU A 48 9.27 -0.04 15.13
N TYR A 49 8.20 0.62 14.67
CA TYR A 49 7.39 0.09 13.57
C TYR A 49 7.62 0.84 12.25
N LEU A 50 7.42 0.12 11.16
CA LEU A 50 7.36 0.64 9.79
C LEU A 50 5.95 0.40 9.24
N GLY A 51 5.22 1.47 8.92
CA GLY A 51 3.95 1.38 8.19
C GLY A 51 4.17 0.88 6.77
N VAL A 52 3.47 -0.16 6.34
CA VAL A 52 3.59 -0.71 4.99
C VAL A 52 2.27 -0.55 4.27
N ASP A 53 2.28 0.22 3.18
CA ASP A 53 1.08 0.69 2.49
C ASP A 53 0.13 1.46 3.44
N ILE A 54 0.73 2.30 4.28
CA ILE A 54 0.04 3.12 5.28
C ILE A 54 0.71 4.50 5.33
N ASP A 55 -0.09 5.56 5.15
CA ASP A 55 0.39 6.93 5.18
C ASP A 55 0.25 7.55 6.56
N LEU A 56 1.19 7.21 7.44
CA LEU A 56 1.26 7.78 8.78
C LEU A 56 1.59 9.28 8.72
N MET A 57 0.93 10.09 9.57
CA MET A 57 1.28 11.50 9.71
C MET A 57 2.68 11.69 10.31
N GLU A 58 3.10 10.77 11.17
CA GLU A 58 4.43 10.73 11.76
C GLU A 58 4.97 9.29 11.84
N GLY A 59 6.29 9.14 11.77
CA GLY A 59 6.97 7.85 11.86
C GLY A 59 7.35 7.28 10.49
N TYR A 60 8.06 6.15 10.49
CA TYR A 60 8.51 5.54 9.24
C TYR A 60 7.35 4.82 8.56
N CYS A 61 7.16 5.09 7.27
CA CYS A 61 6.28 4.31 6.42
C CYS A 61 6.80 4.22 4.98
N ILE A 62 6.26 3.26 4.24
CA ILE A 62 6.43 3.13 2.80
C ILE A 62 5.05 2.94 2.17
N SER A 63 4.74 3.72 1.14
CA SER A 63 3.42 3.74 0.51
C SER A 63 3.47 4.33 -0.91
N ASN A 64 2.33 4.33 -1.59
CA ASN A 64 2.10 4.88 -2.91
C ASN A 64 0.97 5.94 -2.94
N HIS A 65 0.42 6.37 -1.80
CA HIS A 65 -0.74 7.29 -1.81
C HIS A 65 -0.33 8.76 -1.87
N VAL A 66 -1.22 9.63 -2.34
CA VAL A 66 -1.00 11.08 -2.27
C VAL A 66 -1.48 11.56 -0.90
N THR A 67 -0.67 12.31 -0.17
CA THR A 67 -0.98 12.72 1.23
C THR A 67 -1.06 14.24 1.41
N ARG A 68 -0.52 15.02 0.47
CA ARG A 68 -0.57 16.48 0.50
C ARG A 68 -1.85 16.99 -0.15
N LEU A 69 -2.57 17.84 0.58
CA LEU A 69 -3.78 18.49 0.07
C LEU A 69 -3.47 19.67 -0.82
N SER A 70 -2.33 20.33 -0.66
CA SER A 70 -1.89 21.45 -1.50
C SER A 70 -0.39 21.69 -1.34
N GLU A 71 0.16 22.68 -2.04
CA GLU A 71 1.56 23.05 -1.86
C GLU A 71 1.88 23.57 -0.45
N GLN A 72 0.89 24.10 0.26
CA GLN A 72 1.02 24.60 1.63
C GLN A 72 1.04 23.46 2.65
N ASP A 73 0.59 22.27 2.26
CA ASP A 73 0.53 21.10 3.13
C ASP A 73 1.87 20.37 3.16
N LYS A 74 2.18 19.75 4.30
CA LYS A 74 3.43 19.03 4.52
C LYS A 74 3.24 17.54 4.30
N TYR A 75 4.24 16.87 3.72
CA TYR A 75 4.32 15.40 3.76
C TYR A 75 5.09 14.94 5.01
N ASN A 76 4.97 13.67 5.36
CA ASN A 76 5.78 13.05 6.41
C ASN A 76 7.21 12.81 5.88
N PRO A 77 8.26 13.47 6.41
CA PRO A 77 9.62 13.34 5.89
C PRO A 77 10.26 11.96 6.13
N LYS A 78 9.64 11.09 6.93
CA LYS A 78 10.04 9.70 7.14
C LYS A 78 9.29 8.71 6.24
N ALA A 79 8.38 9.19 5.39
CA ALA A 79 7.65 8.38 4.44
C ALA A 79 8.45 8.17 3.15
N TYR A 80 8.70 6.92 2.79
CA TYR A 80 9.22 6.53 1.48
C TYR A 80 8.05 6.39 0.51
N ASN A 81 7.77 7.45 -0.25
CA ASN A 81 6.63 7.50 -1.15
C ASN A 81 6.97 8.40 -2.35
N LEU A 82 6.79 7.88 -3.56
CA LEU A 82 7.03 8.61 -4.82
C LEU A 82 6.07 9.79 -5.02
N ASN A 83 4.97 9.84 -4.27
CA ASN A 83 3.95 10.88 -4.34
C ASN A 83 4.11 11.98 -3.29
N ASN A 84 5.23 12.06 -2.56
CA ASN A 84 5.45 13.09 -1.55
C ASN A 84 5.39 14.52 -2.13
N ASP A 85 5.76 14.71 -3.41
CA ASP A 85 5.69 16.00 -4.09
C ASP A 85 4.39 16.21 -4.87
N VAL A 86 3.48 15.24 -4.85
CA VAL A 86 2.18 15.32 -5.52
C VAL A 86 1.13 15.87 -4.56
N THR A 87 0.28 16.75 -5.07
CA THR A 87 -0.84 17.34 -4.33
C THR A 87 -2.16 17.00 -5.01
N ASN A 88 -3.29 17.45 -4.44
CA ASN A 88 -4.57 17.34 -5.16
C ASN A 88 -4.56 18.08 -6.50
N ASN A 89 -3.83 19.17 -6.65
CA ASN A 89 -3.80 19.97 -7.87
C ASN A 89 -3.01 19.27 -8.97
N THR A 90 -1.93 18.59 -8.60
CA THR A 90 -1.06 17.83 -9.50
C THR A 90 -1.39 16.33 -9.52
N TYR A 91 -2.55 15.91 -9.01
CA TYR A 91 -2.92 14.51 -8.80
C TYR A 91 -2.74 13.58 -10.02
N LYS A 92 -2.85 14.11 -11.24
CA LYS A 92 -2.61 13.34 -12.47
C LYS A 92 -1.14 12.95 -12.70
N GLN A 93 -0.20 13.53 -11.94
CA GLN A 93 1.24 13.23 -11.98
C GLN A 93 1.64 12.12 -11.00
N LYS A 94 0.67 11.54 -10.28
CA LYS A 94 0.95 10.54 -9.25
C LYS A 94 1.49 9.23 -9.84
N TYR A 95 2.38 8.60 -9.09
CA TYR A 95 2.60 7.16 -9.15
C TYR A 95 1.31 6.46 -8.70
N SER A 96 0.70 5.68 -9.58
CA SER A 96 -0.63 5.07 -9.38
C SER A 96 -0.60 3.54 -9.27
N MET A 97 0.59 2.95 -9.18
CA MET A 97 0.79 1.51 -9.01
C MET A 97 1.05 1.18 -7.54
N SER A 98 1.11 -0.11 -7.21
CA SER A 98 1.18 -0.62 -5.84
C SER A 98 2.49 -0.29 -5.11
N THR A 99 2.42 -0.27 -3.78
CA THR A 99 3.58 -0.24 -2.88
C THR A 99 4.48 -1.47 -3.11
N ALA A 100 3.89 -2.64 -3.37
CA ALA A 100 4.60 -3.87 -3.69
C ALA A 100 5.48 -3.72 -4.93
N LEU A 101 4.96 -3.11 -6.00
CA LEU A 101 5.72 -2.85 -7.23
C LEU A 101 6.88 -1.89 -6.96
N TYR A 102 6.66 -0.84 -6.18
CA TYR A 102 7.74 0.10 -5.81
C TYR A 102 8.86 -0.60 -5.01
N LEU A 103 8.50 -1.52 -4.12
CA LEU A 103 9.46 -2.30 -3.33
C LEU A 103 10.36 -3.21 -4.16
N HIS A 104 9.91 -3.72 -5.32
CA HIS A 104 10.80 -4.45 -6.23
C HIS A 104 12.01 -3.59 -6.63
N LYS A 105 11.80 -2.30 -6.92
CA LYS A 105 12.90 -1.37 -7.27
C LYS A 105 13.77 -1.06 -6.06
N ILE A 106 13.17 -0.65 -4.94
CA ILE A 106 13.92 -0.22 -3.74
C ILE A 106 14.77 -1.35 -3.17
N LEU A 107 14.23 -2.57 -3.13
CA LEU A 107 14.92 -3.72 -2.55
C LEU A 107 15.81 -4.45 -3.57
N ASN A 108 15.83 -4.01 -4.83
CA ASN A 108 16.45 -4.73 -5.94
C ASN A 108 15.97 -6.19 -6.00
N TYR A 109 14.65 -6.39 -5.79
CA TYR A 109 14.03 -7.71 -5.78
C TYR A 109 13.54 -8.05 -7.20
N PRO A 110 13.88 -9.23 -7.75
CA PRO A 110 13.53 -9.57 -9.12
C PRO A 110 12.01 -9.56 -9.31
N LEU A 111 11.56 -9.10 -10.48
CA LEU A 111 10.15 -9.18 -10.86
C LEU A 111 9.69 -10.65 -10.94
N PRO A 112 8.38 -10.92 -10.80
CA PRO A 112 7.86 -12.28 -10.94
C PRO A 112 8.27 -12.93 -12.26
N ALA A 113 8.70 -14.19 -12.21
CA ALA A 113 9.23 -14.87 -13.39
C ALA A 113 8.17 -15.15 -14.47
N THR A 114 6.90 -15.30 -14.08
CA THR A 114 5.80 -15.65 -14.98
C THR A 114 5.04 -14.41 -15.44
N GLU A 115 4.47 -14.43 -16.64
CA GLU A 115 3.59 -13.35 -17.11
C GLU A 115 2.38 -13.17 -16.18
N GLU A 116 1.78 -14.27 -15.71
CA GLU A 116 0.69 -14.21 -14.74
C GLU A 116 1.11 -13.53 -13.44
N GLY A 117 2.30 -13.80 -12.92
CA GLY A 117 2.85 -13.11 -11.76
C GLY A 117 3.04 -11.61 -11.99
N LYS A 118 3.52 -11.21 -13.18
CA LYS A 118 3.65 -9.79 -13.58
C LYS A 118 2.28 -9.12 -13.69
N MET A 119 1.28 -9.82 -14.23
CA MET A 119 -0.09 -9.33 -14.28
C MET A 119 -0.68 -9.15 -12.89
N ILE A 120 -0.43 -10.08 -11.95
CA ILE A 120 -0.83 -9.93 -10.55
C ILE A 120 -0.21 -8.66 -9.96
N LEU A 121 1.10 -8.46 -10.13
CA LEU A 121 1.80 -7.29 -9.59
C LEU A 121 1.23 -5.96 -10.12
N LEU A 122 0.91 -5.89 -11.41
CA LEU A 122 0.24 -4.75 -12.06
C LEU A 122 -1.24 -4.60 -11.67
N ALA A 123 -1.92 -5.70 -11.31
CA ALA A 123 -3.33 -5.71 -10.95
C ALA A 123 -3.59 -5.20 -9.53
N ILE A 124 -2.63 -5.36 -8.61
CA ILE A 124 -2.71 -4.82 -7.24
C ILE A 124 -2.89 -3.30 -7.31
N ASP A 125 -3.77 -2.78 -6.47
CA ASP A 125 -4.20 -1.37 -6.45
C ASP A 125 -4.71 -0.83 -7.80
N ALA A 126 -5.11 -1.74 -8.69
CA ALA A 126 -5.48 -1.44 -10.06
C ALA A 126 -4.39 -0.63 -10.82
N GLY A 127 -3.11 -0.86 -10.54
CA GLY A 127 -1.99 -0.15 -11.15
C GLY A 127 -1.99 -0.16 -12.69
N TYR A 128 -2.47 -1.25 -13.30
CA TYR A 128 -2.66 -1.39 -14.75
C TYR A 128 -3.54 -0.30 -15.37
N LYS A 129 -4.48 0.30 -14.61
CA LYS A 129 -5.41 1.31 -15.14
C LYS A 129 -4.72 2.55 -15.65
N GLY A 130 -3.52 2.87 -15.14
CA GLY A 130 -2.73 4.00 -15.63
C GLY A 130 -2.45 3.90 -17.13
N PHE A 131 -2.14 2.70 -17.63
CA PHE A 131 -1.87 2.45 -19.05
C PHE A 131 -3.09 2.70 -19.95
N TYR A 132 -4.29 2.31 -19.50
CA TYR A 132 -5.52 2.38 -20.29
C TYR A 132 -6.30 3.69 -20.13
N ASN A 133 -5.83 4.60 -19.26
CA ASN A 133 -6.44 5.90 -19.06
C ASN A 133 -5.59 6.96 -19.77
N PRO A 134 -6.12 7.65 -20.81
CA PRO A 134 -5.38 8.69 -21.52
C PRO A 134 -4.83 9.80 -20.62
N ASP A 135 -5.51 10.12 -19.52
CA ASP A 135 -5.05 11.12 -18.55
C ASP A 135 -3.81 10.68 -17.74
N PHE A 136 -3.53 9.38 -17.71
CA PHE A 136 -2.47 8.78 -16.90
C PHE A 136 -1.48 7.93 -17.71
N GLN A 137 -1.67 7.76 -19.02
CA GLN A 137 -0.87 6.83 -19.80
C GLN A 137 0.61 7.23 -19.86
N ASP A 138 0.89 8.52 -20.10
CA ASP A 138 2.25 9.04 -20.13
C ASP A 138 2.94 8.94 -18.77
N ILE A 139 2.23 9.30 -17.69
CA ILE A 139 2.80 9.21 -16.34
C ILE A 139 2.98 7.75 -15.92
N HIS A 140 2.10 6.84 -16.34
CA HIS A 140 2.24 5.41 -16.11
C HIS A 140 3.50 4.87 -16.78
N LYS A 141 3.73 5.23 -18.05
CA LYS A 141 4.97 4.89 -18.75
C LYS A 141 6.18 5.48 -18.05
N HIS A 142 6.13 6.76 -17.67
CA HIS A 142 7.23 7.42 -16.99
C HIS A 142 7.67 6.69 -15.72
N TYR A 143 6.73 6.37 -14.83
CA TYR A 143 7.09 5.64 -13.61
C TYR A 143 7.55 4.21 -13.91
N LEU A 144 6.82 3.47 -14.74
CA LEU A 144 7.09 2.05 -14.95
C LEU A 144 8.40 1.83 -15.71
N VAL A 145 8.71 2.69 -16.68
CA VAL A 145 9.88 2.56 -17.56
C VAL A 145 11.03 3.43 -17.10
N ASP A 146 10.83 4.74 -16.94
CA ASP A 146 11.95 5.68 -16.72
C ASP A 146 12.41 5.72 -15.26
N VAL A 147 11.49 5.60 -14.30
CA VAL A 147 11.81 5.67 -12.85
C VAL A 147 12.14 4.31 -12.27
N LEU A 148 11.30 3.31 -12.56
CA LEU A 148 11.43 1.97 -11.99
C LEU A 148 12.23 1.01 -12.86
N GLU A 149 12.47 1.34 -14.13
CA GLU A 149 13.22 0.52 -15.09
C GLU A 149 12.59 -0.87 -15.32
N PHE A 150 11.26 -0.95 -15.28
CA PHE A 150 10.46 -2.16 -15.49
C PHE A 150 9.76 -2.15 -16.86
N GLU A 151 10.53 -1.90 -17.93
CA GLU A 151 10.01 -1.86 -19.30
C GLU A 151 9.23 -3.14 -19.66
N GLU A 152 9.66 -4.29 -19.15
CA GLU A 152 8.95 -5.56 -19.39
C GLU A 152 7.50 -5.57 -18.85
N LEU A 153 7.20 -4.83 -17.77
CA LEU A 153 5.83 -4.71 -17.26
C LEU A 153 4.98 -3.82 -18.16
N TYR A 154 5.58 -2.82 -18.79
CA TYR A 154 4.88 -1.99 -19.78
C TYR A 154 4.47 -2.82 -21.01
N TYR A 155 5.32 -3.76 -21.44
CA TYR A 155 4.97 -4.72 -22.50
C TYR A 155 3.83 -5.66 -22.10
N ILE A 156 3.71 -6.05 -20.83
CA ILE A 156 2.54 -6.80 -20.34
C ILE A 156 1.26 -5.98 -20.53
N CYS A 157 1.27 -4.68 -20.20
CA CYS A 157 0.11 -3.80 -20.42
C CYS A 157 -0.25 -3.65 -21.91
N GLN A 158 0.73 -3.69 -22.82
CA GLN A 158 0.48 -3.66 -24.27
C GLN A 158 -0.11 -4.98 -24.80
N LYS A 159 0.29 -6.11 -24.21
CA LYS A 159 -0.11 -7.45 -24.64
C LYS A 159 -1.53 -7.82 -24.22
N TYR A 160 -1.93 -7.43 -23.02
CA TYR A 160 -3.22 -7.80 -22.42
C TYR A 160 -4.23 -6.64 -22.49
N CYS A 161 -5.51 -6.95 -22.29
CA CYS A 161 -6.56 -5.95 -22.17
C CYS A 161 -7.07 -5.83 -20.72
N ILE A 162 -7.92 -4.83 -20.48
CA ILE A 162 -8.51 -4.58 -19.14
C ILE A 162 -9.21 -5.82 -18.58
N ASP A 163 -9.93 -6.57 -19.42
CA ASP A 163 -10.69 -7.74 -18.97
C ASP A 163 -9.78 -8.89 -18.49
N ASP A 164 -8.57 -8.99 -19.03
CA ASP A 164 -7.58 -9.96 -18.56
C ASP A 164 -7.12 -9.62 -17.13
N PHE A 165 -6.86 -8.34 -16.85
CA PHE A 165 -6.52 -7.87 -15.50
C PHE A 165 -7.69 -8.03 -14.53
N ILE A 166 -8.92 -7.75 -14.95
CA ILE A 166 -10.12 -7.99 -14.15
C ILE A 166 -10.25 -9.49 -13.82
N SER A 167 -9.96 -10.37 -14.80
CA SER A 167 -9.97 -11.82 -14.61
C SER A 167 -8.93 -12.27 -13.57
N ILE A 168 -7.73 -11.69 -13.59
CA ILE A 168 -6.70 -11.92 -12.55
C ILE A 168 -7.18 -11.47 -11.17
N ILE A 169 -7.76 -10.27 -11.06
CA ILE A 169 -8.28 -9.73 -9.79
C ILE A 169 -9.33 -10.68 -9.20
N ILE A 170 -10.26 -11.17 -10.02
CA ILE A 170 -11.31 -12.11 -9.60
C ILE A 170 -10.70 -13.48 -9.25
N LYS A 171 -9.80 -14.00 -10.10
CA LYS A 171 -9.17 -15.32 -9.93
C LYS A 171 -8.52 -15.45 -8.56
N TYR A 172 -7.77 -14.42 -8.12
CA TYR A 172 -7.03 -14.44 -6.86
C TYR A 172 -7.73 -13.70 -5.70
N ASN A 173 -8.88 -13.10 -5.96
CA ASN A 173 -9.58 -12.21 -5.04
C ASN A 173 -8.64 -11.11 -4.49
N LEU A 174 -7.96 -10.39 -5.41
CA LEU A 174 -6.97 -9.36 -5.03
C LEU A 174 -7.58 -8.17 -4.29
N ASN A 175 -8.87 -7.90 -4.50
CA ASN A 175 -9.63 -6.91 -3.73
C ASN A 175 -10.16 -7.45 -2.39
N GLY A 176 -9.82 -8.70 -2.06
CA GLY A 176 -10.11 -9.31 -0.77
C GLY A 176 -9.46 -8.53 0.38
N LYS A 177 -9.92 -8.82 1.60
CA LYS A 177 -9.47 -8.12 2.80
C LYS A 177 -8.84 -9.06 3.80
N ILE A 178 -7.96 -8.50 4.62
CA ILE A 178 -7.40 -9.11 5.81
C ILE A 178 -8.10 -8.46 7.00
N TRP A 179 -8.57 -9.26 7.95
CA TRP A 179 -9.24 -8.75 9.14
C TRP A 179 -8.79 -9.49 10.39
N PHE A 180 -8.89 -8.81 11.52
CA PHE A 180 -8.68 -9.41 12.82
C PHE A 180 -9.89 -10.27 13.22
N ASN A 181 -9.65 -11.49 13.70
CA ASN A 181 -10.66 -12.36 14.28
C ASN A 181 -10.07 -13.21 15.41
N ASN A 182 -10.65 -13.13 16.60
CA ASN A 182 -10.30 -13.96 17.77
C ASN A 182 -8.79 -14.07 18.07
N GLY A 183 -8.08 -12.94 18.01
CA GLY A 183 -6.66 -12.88 18.33
C GLY A 183 -5.72 -13.16 17.15
N GLY A 184 -6.23 -13.62 16.00
CA GLY A 184 -5.44 -13.85 14.79
C GLY A 184 -5.95 -13.01 13.60
N LEU A 185 -5.28 -13.18 12.45
CA LEU A 185 -5.72 -12.58 11.18
C LEU A 185 -6.39 -13.64 10.30
N GLN A 186 -7.39 -13.21 9.55
CA GLN A 186 -8.08 -14.00 8.54
C GLN A 186 -8.15 -13.23 7.23
N THR A 187 -8.32 -13.94 6.12
CA THR A 187 -8.50 -13.33 4.82
C THR A 187 -9.34 -14.20 3.89
N ASN A 188 -9.98 -13.57 2.91
CA ASN A 188 -10.58 -14.23 1.76
C ASN A 188 -9.72 -14.11 0.49
N ILE A 189 -8.54 -13.47 0.55
CA ILE A 189 -7.58 -13.46 -0.55
C ILE A 189 -7.07 -14.90 -0.76
N LYS A 190 -6.90 -15.31 -2.02
CA LYS A 190 -6.48 -16.67 -2.37
C LYS A 190 -4.97 -16.87 -2.22
N LEU A 191 -4.51 -16.86 -0.96
CA LEU A 191 -3.09 -16.83 -0.60
C LEU A 191 -2.31 -18.05 -1.10
N LYS A 192 -2.93 -19.25 -1.10
CA LYS A 192 -2.26 -20.47 -1.55
C LYS A 192 -1.94 -20.39 -3.05
N GLU A 193 -2.90 -19.93 -3.83
CA GLU A 193 -2.78 -19.76 -5.27
C GLU A 193 -1.78 -18.64 -5.62
N LEU A 194 -1.76 -17.56 -4.83
CA LEU A 194 -0.73 -16.51 -4.96
C LEU A 194 0.67 -17.05 -4.67
N GLN A 195 0.83 -17.86 -3.61
CA GLN A 195 2.10 -18.50 -3.27
C GLN A 195 2.60 -19.40 -4.41
N GLU A 196 1.71 -20.19 -5.03
CA GLU A 196 2.05 -21.08 -6.14
C GLU A 196 2.55 -20.31 -7.37
N VAL A 197 1.92 -19.19 -7.73
CA VAL A 197 2.29 -18.42 -8.93
C VAL A 197 3.49 -17.49 -8.71
N LEU A 198 3.58 -16.87 -7.54
CA LEU A 198 4.62 -15.88 -7.25
C LEU A 198 5.88 -16.49 -6.62
N GLY A 199 5.82 -17.75 -6.16
CA GLY A 199 6.95 -18.42 -5.51
C GLY A 199 7.37 -17.77 -4.18
N LEU A 200 6.44 -17.06 -3.54
CA LEU A 200 6.65 -16.28 -2.32
C LEU A 200 5.74 -16.79 -1.20
N PRO A 201 6.14 -16.69 0.08
CA PRO A 201 5.37 -17.22 1.20
C PRO A 201 4.18 -16.31 1.54
N PHE A 202 3.13 -16.33 0.72
CA PHE A 202 1.85 -15.66 0.98
C PHE A 202 1.14 -16.32 2.16
N LEU A 203 1.53 -15.95 3.37
CA LEU A 203 1.03 -16.47 4.62
C LEU A 203 0.70 -15.30 5.55
N LEU A 204 -0.44 -15.37 6.24
CA LEU A 204 -0.71 -14.45 7.34
C LEU A 204 0.21 -14.78 8.54
N PRO A 205 0.61 -13.77 9.33
CA PRO A 205 1.37 -13.99 10.55
C PRO A 205 0.58 -14.88 11.53
N LYS A 206 1.27 -15.85 12.14
CA LYS A 206 0.69 -16.78 13.13
C LYS A 206 0.62 -16.19 14.54
N ASN A 207 1.14 -14.97 14.71
CA ASN A 207 1.19 -14.28 16.00
C ASN A 207 -0.22 -13.97 16.50
N LYS A 208 -0.38 -13.97 17.84
CA LYS A 208 -1.57 -13.42 18.46
C LYS A 208 -1.43 -11.91 18.60
N PHE A 209 -2.52 -11.20 18.30
CA PHE A 209 -2.63 -9.75 18.36
C PHE A 209 -3.62 -9.32 19.44
N THR A 210 -3.36 -8.17 20.05
CA THR A 210 -4.27 -7.47 20.95
C THR A 210 -4.47 -6.05 20.47
N LYS A 211 -5.71 -5.55 20.51
CA LYS A 211 -6.01 -4.15 20.20
C LYS A 211 -5.28 -3.24 21.18
N ILE A 212 -4.58 -2.23 20.67
CA ILE A 212 -3.85 -1.24 21.47
C ILE A 212 -4.32 0.18 21.25
N LYS A 213 -4.96 0.48 20.10
CA LYS A 213 -5.57 1.78 19.82
C LYS A 213 -6.84 1.58 19.00
N GLU A 214 -7.77 2.52 19.15
CA GLU A 214 -8.99 2.63 18.37
C GLU A 214 -9.08 4.02 17.75
N PHE A 215 -9.64 4.09 16.54
CA PHE A 215 -9.71 5.29 15.73
C PHE A 215 -11.11 5.48 15.16
N ASP A 216 -11.48 6.73 14.91
CA ASP A 216 -12.59 7.04 14.03
C ASP A 216 -12.11 7.06 12.58
N TYR A 217 -12.71 6.21 11.75
CA TYR A 217 -12.43 6.19 10.32
C TYR A 217 -13.36 7.17 9.60
N VAL A 218 -12.77 8.14 8.91
CA VAL A 218 -13.49 9.19 8.19
C VAL A 218 -13.15 9.13 6.70
N SER A 219 -14.18 9.26 5.87
CA SER A 219 -14.11 9.19 4.41
C SER A 219 -14.99 10.30 3.85
N ARG A 220 -14.38 11.37 3.29
CA ARG A 220 -15.13 12.56 2.87
C ARG A 220 -14.46 13.33 1.73
N PRO A 221 -15.22 14.12 0.94
CA PRO A 221 -14.62 15.06 0.01
C PRO A 221 -13.85 16.17 0.75
N ILE A 222 -12.82 16.69 0.08
CA ILE A 222 -12.20 17.97 0.43
C ILE A 222 -13.03 19.07 -0.20
N THR A 223 -13.31 20.12 0.55
CA THR A 223 -14.04 21.29 0.04
C THR A 223 -13.06 22.43 -0.16
N THR A 224 -12.62 23.05 0.93
CA THR A 224 -11.78 24.25 0.92
C THR A 224 -10.43 24.03 1.57
N GLU A 225 -10.26 22.93 2.30
CA GLU A 225 -9.07 22.65 3.11
C GLU A 225 -7.81 22.57 2.23
N LYS A 226 -6.76 23.27 2.68
CA LYS A 226 -5.45 23.31 2.02
C LYS A 226 -4.39 22.52 2.75
N THR A 227 -4.61 22.23 4.03
CA THR A 227 -3.68 21.51 4.89
C THR A 227 -4.42 20.44 5.70
N LYS A 228 -3.70 19.41 6.16
CA LYS A 228 -4.32 18.37 7.01
C LYS A 228 -4.76 18.90 8.37
N ASP A 229 -4.08 19.92 8.90
CA ASP A 229 -4.43 20.58 10.15
C ASP A 229 -5.80 21.31 10.06
N GLU A 230 -6.19 21.77 8.86
CA GLU A 230 -7.54 22.31 8.60
C GLU A 230 -8.61 21.21 8.54
N ILE A 231 -8.24 19.96 8.25
CA ILE A 231 -9.17 18.82 8.28
C ILE A 231 -9.45 18.39 9.71
N ASP A 232 -8.39 18.07 10.46
CA ASP A 232 -8.46 17.61 11.85
C ASP A 232 -7.05 17.61 12.46
N SER A 233 -6.89 17.99 13.73
CA SER A 233 -5.57 18.04 14.40
C SER A 233 -5.06 16.68 14.88
N ASN A 234 -5.93 15.66 14.95
CA ASN A 234 -5.64 14.37 15.59
C ASN A 234 -5.60 13.20 14.60
N ILE A 235 -5.12 13.46 13.39
CA ILE A 235 -5.03 12.46 12.32
C ILE A 235 -3.84 11.52 12.59
N PHE A 236 -4.12 10.21 12.61
CA PHE A 236 -3.10 9.16 12.72
C PHE A 236 -2.50 8.81 11.36
N SER A 237 -3.36 8.60 10.36
CA SER A 237 -2.97 8.34 8.97
C SER A 237 -3.99 8.92 8.00
N LEU A 238 -3.55 9.37 6.83
CA LEU A 238 -4.40 9.98 5.81
C LEU A 238 -3.86 9.76 4.41
N ALA A 239 -4.77 9.43 3.49
CA ALA A 239 -4.50 9.33 2.07
C ALA A 239 -5.61 10.00 1.24
N LEU A 240 -5.24 10.58 0.10
CA LEU A 240 -6.16 10.90 -0.98
C LEU A 240 -6.45 9.64 -1.80
N THR A 241 -7.71 9.19 -1.73
CA THR A 241 -8.19 8.08 -2.55
C THR A 241 -8.70 8.54 -3.91
N ARG A 242 -9.01 9.84 -4.03
CA ARG A 242 -9.26 10.56 -5.29
C ARG A 242 -8.74 11.98 -5.15
N LYS A 243 -8.62 12.71 -6.28
CA LYS A 243 -8.16 14.09 -6.33
C LYS A 243 -8.65 14.96 -5.15
N ASN A 244 -9.96 14.97 -4.91
CA ASN A 244 -10.59 15.79 -3.87
C ASN A 244 -11.30 14.94 -2.81
N TYR A 245 -10.75 13.79 -2.44
CA TYR A 245 -11.40 12.88 -1.50
C TYR A 245 -10.37 12.23 -0.57
N VAL A 246 -10.57 12.42 0.74
CA VAL A 246 -9.69 11.93 1.80
C VAL A 246 -10.30 10.74 2.53
N ASN A 247 -9.43 9.79 2.86
CA ASN A 247 -9.71 8.78 3.86
C ASN A 247 -8.66 8.93 4.96
N TYR A 248 -9.09 8.99 6.21
CA TYR A 248 -8.18 9.12 7.33
C TYR A 248 -8.72 8.45 8.60
N SER A 249 -7.79 8.15 9.50
CA SER A 249 -8.12 7.65 10.82
C SER A 249 -7.73 8.67 11.86
N LYS A 250 -8.69 9.04 12.70
CA LYS A 250 -8.54 10.01 13.76
C LYS A 250 -8.36 9.30 15.10
N ILE A 251 -7.41 9.76 15.90
CA ILE A 251 -7.23 9.29 17.27
C ILE A 251 -8.45 9.70 18.10
N LYS A 252 -9.10 8.74 18.75
CA LYS A 252 -10.16 9.04 19.72
C LYS A 252 -9.53 9.72 20.94
N GLU A 253 -10.06 10.87 21.33
CA GLU A 253 -9.72 11.47 22.62
C GLU A 253 -10.27 10.57 23.72
N GLU A 254 -9.44 10.23 24.70
CA GLU A 254 -9.81 9.43 25.88
C GLU A 254 -10.63 10.25 26.88
#